data_AF-A0A388PVQ3-F1
#
_entry.id   AF-A0A388PVQ3-F1
#
_cell.length_a   1.000
_cell.length_b   1.000
_cell.length_c   1.000
_cell.angle_alpha   90.00
_cell.angle_beta   90.00
_cell.angle_gamma   90.00
#
_symmetry.space_group_name_H-M   'P 1'
#
loop_
_entity.id
_entity.type
_entity.pdbx_description
1 polymer ?
#
loop_
_entity_poly.entity_id
_entity_poly.type
_entity_poly.pdbx_seq_one_letter_code
_entity_poly.pdbx_strand_id
1 'polypeptide(L)' 'MLTAVIPTLNRPADLVQAVASVCNQIKCPGELIIVDQSSDNVSKIAVKNMLKKIRK' A
#
# COMPACT_ATOMS: atom_id res chain seq x y z
N MET A 1 7.61 -2.72 18.30
CA MET A 1 7.65 -2.46 16.85
C MET A 1 6.51 -3.24 16.20
N LEU A 2 5.76 -2.64 15.27
CA LEU A 2 4.65 -3.31 14.57
C LEU A 2 4.94 -3.30 13.07
N THR A 3 4.77 -4.45 12.41
CA THR A 3 4.84 -4.60 10.96
C THR A 3 3.43 -4.83 10.43
N ALA A 4 3.02 -4.07 9.42
CA ALA A 4 1.77 -4.27 8.71
C ALA A 4 2.05 -5.05 7.42
N VAL A 5 1.26 -6.09 7.15
CA VAL A 5 1.36 -6.89 5.92
C VAL A 5 0.03 -6.85 5.18
N ILE A 6 0.03 -6.45 3.91
CA ILE A 6 -1.15 -6.41 3.04
C ILE A 6 -0.97 -7.40 1.90
N PRO A 7 -1.57 -8.61 1.98
CA PRO A 7 -1.72 -9.48 0.81
C PRO A 7 -2.85 -8.96 -0.09
N THR A 8 -2.67 -9.03 -1.41
CA THR A 8 -3.66 -8.54 -2.38
C THR A 8 -3.57 -9.29 -3.70
N LEU A 9 -4.69 -9.34 -4.44
CA LEU A 9 -4.81 -9.96 -5.76
C LEU A 9 -5.88 -9.21 -6.57
N ASN A 10 -5.51 -8.63 -7.71
CA ASN A 10 -6.41 -7.98 -8.66
C ASN A 10 -7.32 -6.90 -8.01
N ARG A 11 -6.78 -6.14 -7.05
CA ARG A 11 -7.49 -5.09 -6.28
C ARG A 11 -6.68 -3.79 -6.18
N PRO A 12 -6.28 -3.17 -7.29
CA PRO A 12 -5.39 -2.02 -7.27
C PRO A 12 -5.98 -0.78 -6.57
N ALA A 13 -7.27 -0.51 -6.73
CA ALA A 13 -7.94 0.64 -6.10
C ALA A 13 -8.04 0.47 -4.58
N ASP A 14 -8.48 -0.70 -4.12
CA ASP A 14 -8.61 -0.99 -2.69
C ASP A 14 -7.25 -1.06 -2.01
N LEU A 15 -6.22 -1.59 -2.70
CA LEU A 15 -4.85 -1.56 -2.19
C LEU A 15 -4.38 -0.13 -1.91
N VAL A 16 -4.67 0.83 -2.80
CA VAL A 16 -4.31 2.23 -2.56
C VAL A 16 -5.00 2.78 -1.32
N GLN A 17 -6.28 2.45 -1.11
CA GLN A 17 -7.02 2.88 0.08
C GLN A 17 -6.46 2.25 1.36
N ALA A 18 -6.17 0.96 1.34
CA ALA A 18 -5.60 0.24 2.47
C ALA A 18 -4.22 0.82 2.84
N VAL A 19 -3.33 1.01 1.86
CA VAL A 19 -2.02 1.63 2.08
C VAL A 19 -2.16 3.05 2.64
N ALA A 20 -3.05 3.87 2.07
CA ALA A 20 -3.30 5.21 2.57
C ALA A 20 -3.79 5.21 4.02
N SER A 21 -4.69 4.28 4.38
CA SER A 21 -5.19 4.16 5.75
C SER A 21 -4.08 3.78 6.74
N VAL A 22 -3.13 2.93 6.35
CA VAL A 22 -1.99 2.54 7.18
C VAL A 22 -1.01 3.71 7.35
N CYS A 23 -0.73 4.44 6.27
CA CYS A 23 0.14 5.62 6.32
C CYS A 23 -0.44 6.77 7.16
N ASN A 24 -1.76 6.80 7.34
CA ASN A 24 -2.47 7.84 8.11
C ASN A 24 -2.78 7.41 9.56
N GLN A 25 -2.28 6.26 10.04
CA GLN A 25 -2.47 5.87 11.44
C GLN A 25 -1.72 6.82 12.38
N ILE A 26 -2.34 7.16 13.53
CA ILE A 26 -1.69 7.96 14.59
C ILE A 26 -0.37 7.31 15.03
N LYS A 27 -0.34 5.97 15.09
CA LYS A 27 0.85 5.17 15.32
C LYS A 27 1.19 4.38 14.07
N CYS A 28 2.05 4.94 13.22
CA CYS A 28 2.53 4.25 12.03
C CYS A 28 3.27 2.95 12.40
N PRO A 29 3.12 1.89 11.59
CA PRO A 29 3.98 0.71 11.72
C PRO A 29 5.42 1.09 11.42
N GLY A 30 6.37 0.34 11.98
CA GLY A 30 7.79 0.51 11.65
C GLY A 30 8.10 0.05 10.23
N GLU A 31 7.27 -0.85 9.69
CA GLU A 31 7.40 -1.43 8.36
C GLU A 31 6.02 -1.76 7.78
N LEU A 32 5.85 -1.52 6.47
CA LEU A 32 4.69 -1.96 5.69
C LEU A 32 5.18 -2.83 4.53
N ILE A 33 4.73 -4.09 4.51
CA ILE A 33 5.03 -5.06 3.46
C ILE A 33 3.75 -5.29 2.64
N ILE A 34 3.86 -5.19 1.31
CA ILE A 34 2.76 -5.48 0.38
C ILE A 34 3.14 -6.71 -0.43
N VAL A 35 2.28 -7.72 -0.42
CA VAL A 35 2.44 -8.94 -1.22
C VAL A 35 1.34 -8.96 -2.28
N ASP A 36 1.69 -8.55 -3.49
CA ASP A 36 0.76 -8.54 -4.63
C ASP A 36 0.94 -9.83 -5.46
N GLN A 37 -0.14 -10.62 -5.55
CA GLN A 37 -0.18 -11.87 -6.31
C GLN A 37 -0.78 -11.70 -7.72
N SER A 38 -1.05 -10.47 -8.14
CA SER A 38 -1.57 -10.17 -9.48
C SER A 38 -0.53 -10.49 -10.56
N SER A 39 -1.00 -10.90 -11.74
CA SER A 39 -0.13 -11.21 -12.88
C SER A 39 0.43 -9.96 -13.59
N ASP A 40 -0.10 -8.79 -13.27
CA ASP A 40 0.30 -7.51 -13.85
C ASP A 40 0.93 -6.57 -12.82
N ASN A 41 1.24 -5.34 -13.23
CA ASN A 41 1.87 -4.34 -12.38
C ASN A 41 0.92 -3.20 -11.96
N VAL A 42 -0.39 -3.34 -12.16
CA VAL A 42 -1.35 -2.24 -12.00
C VAL A 42 -1.38 -1.77 -10.53
N SER A 43 -1.43 -2.68 -9.55
CA SER A 43 -1.45 -2.30 -8.12
C SER A 43 -0.15 -1.63 -7.69
N LYS A 44 1.00 -2.16 -8.15
CA LYS A 44 2.32 -1.57 -7.90
C LYS A 44 2.42 -0.13 -8.42
N ILE A 45 1.95 0.11 -9.64
CA ILE A 45 1.94 1.45 -10.25
C ILE A 45 1.01 2.39 -9.47
N ALA A 46 -0.19 1.92 -9.11
CA ALA A 46 -1.17 2.69 -8.36
C ALA A 46 -0.63 3.16 -6.99
N VAL A 47 -0.03 2.24 -6.22
CA VAL A 47 0.60 2.56 -4.92
C VAL A 47 1.76 3.52 -5.09
N LYS A 48 2.67 3.29 -6.05
CA LYS A 48 3.80 4.20 -6.31
C LYS A 48 3.34 5.61 -6.68
N ASN A 49 2.31 5.74 -7.51
CA ASN A 49 1.78 7.03 -7.91
C ASN A 49 1.13 7.77 -6.73
N MET A 50 0.41 7.05 -5.86
CA MET A 50 -0.14 7.62 -4.63
C MET A 50 0.97 8.10 -3.68
N LEU A 51 2.00 7.30 -3.43
CA LEU A 51 3.12 7.69 -2.54
C LEU A 51 3.90 8.90 -3.05
N LYS A 52 4.03 9.07 -4.37
CA LYS A 52 4.64 10.27 -4.97
C LYS A 52 3.85 11.54 -4.69
N LYS A 53 2.52 11.45 -4.55
CA LYS A 53 1.65 12.60 -4.22
C LYS A 53 1.77 13.01 -2.75
N ILE A 54 2.04 12.08 -1.85
CA ILE A 54 2.20 12.35 -0.40
C ILE A 54 3.54 13.04 -0.10
N ARG A 55 4.58 12.83 -0.91
CA ARG A 55 5.94 13.38 -0.69
C ARG A 55 6.18 14.76 -1.33
N LYS A 56 5.15 15.45 -1.80
CA LYS A 56 5.23 16.87 -2.21
C LYS A 56 4.75 17.74 -1.07
#